data_AF-A0A7W7RBM0-F1
#
_entry.id   AF-A0A7W7RBM0-F1
#
_cell.length_a   1.000
_cell.length_b   1.000
_cell.length_c   1.000
_cell.angle_alpha   90.00
_cell.angle_beta   90.00
_cell.angle_gamma   90.00
#
_symmetry.space_group_name_H-M   'P 1'
#
loop_
_entity.id
_entity.type
_entity.pdbx_description
1 polymer ?
#
loop_
_entity_poly.entity_id
_entity_poly.type
_entity_poly.pdbx_seq_one_letter_code
_entity_poly.pdbx_strand_id
1 'polypeptide(L)'
;MPTTAAATLGRPFTWTSSRQHALRDLTIDTYADLLRHSQEAVRQAGAFYGAVRAAARQHIPTHLTGRTALQSAKTLADQLAAAHPLDRVVYRNGARMPVRAWAEAATLARTAVAYNAGTLAVARKHGIQLVEVFDGYDCGWTSHPDPDKAVRTLRTVDEAAEWPISHPRRSRAFGLRPDLASEPAEQESGDYLGFFRPQSGQAQLRGSVASRSRRA
;
A
#
# COMPACT_ATOMS: atom_id res chain seq x y z
N MET A 1 -12.74 -29.12 -4.92
CA MET A 1 -13.57 -29.46 -6.10
C MET A 1 -13.90 -28.17 -6.86
N PRO A 2 -13.08 -27.75 -7.85
CA PRO A 2 -13.27 -26.49 -8.60
C PRO A 2 -14.13 -26.68 -9.87
N THR A 3 -15.15 -27.54 -9.82
CA THR A 3 -15.74 -28.17 -11.01
C THR A 3 -16.83 -27.35 -11.70
N THR A 4 -17.39 -26.33 -11.06
CA THR A 4 -18.61 -25.64 -11.56
C THR A 4 -18.35 -24.62 -12.67
N ALA A 5 -17.21 -23.91 -12.67
CA ALA A 5 -16.95 -22.89 -13.70
C ALA A 5 -16.44 -23.48 -15.03
N ALA A 6 -15.64 -24.57 -14.98
CA ALA A 6 -15.07 -25.19 -16.17
C ALA A 6 -16.11 -25.92 -17.03
N ALA A 7 -17.12 -26.52 -16.38
CA ALA A 7 -18.23 -27.18 -17.06
C ALA A 7 -19.08 -26.19 -17.89
N THR A 8 -19.30 -24.98 -17.38
CA THR A 8 -20.05 -23.94 -18.08
C THR A 8 -19.31 -23.36 -19.30
N LEU A 9 -17.98 -23.36 -19.29
CA LEU A 9 -17.15 -22.78 -20.36
C LEU A 9 -16.73 -23.79 -21.44
N GLY A 10 -17.09 -25.08 -21.29
CA GLY A 10 -16.75 -26.14 -22.24
C GLY A 10 -15.25 -26.35 -22.46
N ARG A 11 -14.41 -25.86 -21.55
CA ARG A 11 -12.94 -25.94 -21.66
C ARG A 11 -12.33 -26.30 -20.30
N PRO A 12 -11.37 -27.24 -20.24
CA PRO A 12 -10.66 -27.53 -19.02
C PRO A 12 -9.91 -26.28 -18.54
N PHE A 13 -9.89 -26.06 -17.23
CA PHE A 13 -9.05 -25.03 -16.64
C PHE A 13 -7.58 -25.41 -16.83
N THR A 14 -6.84 -24.59 -17.58
CA THR A 14 -5.40 -24.80 -17.82
C THR A 14 -4.59 -23.70 -17.17
N TRP A 15 -3.63 -24.02 -16.31
CA TRP A 15 -2.67 -23.04 -15.78
C TRP A 15 -1.85 -22.42 -16.91
N THR A 16 -2.06 -21.13 -17.18
CA THR A 16 -1.24 -20.37 -18.15
C THR A 16 0.00 -19.80 -17.47
N SER A 17 1.04 -19.52 -18.24
CA SER A 17 2.25 -18.83 -17.75
C SER A 17 1.92 -17.51 -17.04
N SER A 18 0.96 -16.74 -17.57
CA SER A 18 0.48 -15.50 -16.95
C SER A 18 -0.15 -15.72 -15.57
N ARG A 19 -0.91 -16.80 -15.36
CA ARG A 19 -1.49 -17.15 -14.05
C ARG A 19 -0.42 -17.60 -13.07
N GLN A 20 0.57 -18.34 -13.56
CA GLN A 20 1.72 -18.74 -12.75
C GLN A 20 2.55 -17.54 -12.31
N HIS A 21 2.76 -16.55 -13.19
CA HIS A 21 3.46 -15.31 -12.84
C HIS A 21 2.70 -14.52 -11.77
N ALA A 22 1.40 -14.26 -11.98
CA ALA A 22 0.58 -13.54 -11.01
C ALA A 22 0.51 -14.25 -9.65
N LEU A 23 0.41 -15.59 -9.64
CA LEU A 23 0.45 -16.38 -8.40
C LEU A 23 1.82 -16.26 -7.72
N ARG A 24 2.91 -16.30 -8.49
CA ARG A 24 4.27 -16.17 -7.99
C ARG A 24 4.50 -14.80 -7.36
N ASP A 25 4.08 -13.72 -8.02
CA ASP A 25 4.23 -12.36 -7.53
C ASP A 25 3.43 -12.16 -6.23
N LEU A 26 2.17 -12.60 -6.20
CA LEU A 26 1.35 -12.60 -4.98
C LEU A 26 2.03 -13.39 -3.86
N THR A 27 2.61 -14.54 -4.18
CA THR A 27 3.27 -15.42 -3.21
C THR A 27 4.51 -14.74 -2.63
N ILE A 28 5.39 -14.20 -3.48
CA ILE A 28 6.62 -13.51 -3.05
C ILE A 28 6.28 -12.33 -2.13
N ASP A 29 5.33 -11.49 -2.54
CA ASP A 29 4.91 -10.32 -1.74
C ASP A 29 4.30 -10.74 -0.41
N THR A 30 3.44 -11.76 -0.41
CA THR A 30 2.80 -12.27 0.81
C THR A 30 3.84 -12.86 1.76
N TYR A 31 4.80 -13.64 1.26
CA TYR A 31 5.87 -14.19 2.08
C TYR A 31 6.77 -13.10 2.66
N ALA A 32 7.12 -12.08 1.87
CA ALA A 32 7.94 -10.96 2.33
C ALA A 32 7.26 -10.21 3.49
N ASP A 33 5.96 -9.97 3.40
CA ASP A 33 5.19 -9.35 4.48
C ASP A 33 5.09 -10.27 5.71
N LEU A 34 4.73 -11.54 5.54
CA LEU A 34 4.65 -12.49 6.65
C LEU A 34 5.99 -12.63 7.39
N LEU A 35 7.11 -12.66 6.66
CA LEU A 35 8.45 -12.69 7.23
C LEU A 35 8.75 -11.42 8.03
N ARG A 36 8.42 -10.24 7.48
CA ARG A 36 8.64 -8.96 8.18
C ARG A 36 7.84 -8.91 9.49
N HIS A 37 6.60 -9.42 9.46
CA HIS A 37 5.74 -9.47 10.64
C HIS A 37 6.19 -10.52 11.66
N SER A 38 6.68 -11.68 11.23
CA SER A 38 7.24 -12.68 12.16
C SER A 38 8.49 -12.16 12.85
N GLN A 39 9.36 -11.44 12.13
CA GLN A 39 10.53 -10.76 12.69
C GLN A 39 10.15 -9.68 13.71
N GLU A 40 9.12 -8.89 13.43
CA GLU A 40 8.59 -7.92 14.41
C GLU A 40 8.04 -8.62 15.66
N ALA A 41 7.28 -9.69 15.51
CA ALA A 41 6.74 -10.45 16.64
C ALA A 41 7.87 -11.01 17.53
N VAL A 42 8.95 -11.53 16.93
CA VAL A 42 10.14 -11.98 17.68
C VAL A 42 10.81 -10.83 18.42
N ARG A 43 10.97 -9.66 17.79
CA ARG A 43 11.51 -8.46 18.43
C ARG A 43 10.65 -8.01 19.62
N GLN A 44 9.33 -7.94 19.46
CA GLN A 44 8.40 -7.55 20.52
C GLN A 44 8.41 -8.54 21.68
N ALA A 45 8.42 -9.85 21.40
CA ALA A 45 8.55 -10.88 22.42
C ALA A 45 9.88 -10.75 23.18
N GLY A 46 10.99 -10.51 22.49
CA GLY A 46 12.29 -10.26 23.10
C GLY A 46 12.29 -9.05 24.03
N ALA A 47 11.68 -7.94 23.61
CA ALA A 47 11.52 -6.75 24.44
C ALA A 47 10.67 -7.02 25.69
N PHE A 48 9.56 -7.74 25.55
CA PHE A 48 8.72 -8.16 26.66
C PHE A 48 9.48 -9.04 27.66
N TYR A 49 10.21 -10.05 27.18
CA TYR A 49 11.05 -10.90 28.04
C TYR A 49 12.12 -10.09 28.79
N GLY A 50 12.75 -9.12 28.12
CA GLY A 50 13.70 -8.20 28.74
C GLY A 50 13.06 -7.40 29.87
N ALA A 51 11.88 -6.83 29.63
CA ALA A 51 11.12 -6.06 30.62
C ALA A 51 10.68 -6.90 31.82
N VAL A 52 10.17 -8.12 31.60
CA VAL A 52 9.81 -9.06 32.67
C VAL A 52 11.03 -9.36 33.54
N ARG A 53 12.20 -9.64 32.94
CA ARG A 53 13.43 -9.92 33.69
C ARG A 53 13.90 -8.69 34.47
N ALA A 54 13.84 -7.51 33.88
CA ALA A 54 14.21 -6.26 34.56
C ALA A 54 13.29 -5.98 35.74
N ALA A 55 11.98 -6.11 35.54
CA ALA A 55 10.97 -5.97 36.58
C ALA A 55 11.16 -6.98 37.71
N ALA A 56 11.43 -8.25 37.40
CA ALA A 56 11.70 -9.26 38.42
C ALA A 56 12.90 -8.88 39.30
N ARG A 57 14.00 -8.38 38.71
CA ARG A 57 15.18 -7.92 39.47
C ARG A 57 14.86 -6.72 40.38
N GLN A 58 14.02 -5.80 39.91
CA GLN A 58 13.67 -4.57 40.64
C GLN A 58 12.63 -4.80 41.73
N HIS A 59 11.66 -5.68 41.47
CA HIS A 59 10.47 -5.81 42.32
C HIS A 59 10.56 -6.90 43.38
N ILE A 60 11.32 -7.99 43.15
CA ILE A 60 11.51 -9.06 44.15
C ILE A 60 12.02 -8.52 45.51
N PRO A 61 12.95 -7.54 45.57
CA PRO A 61 13.42 -6.97 46.83
C PRO A 61 12.40 -6.06 47.56
N THR A 62 11.51 -5.38 46.84
CA THR A 62 10.67 -4.28 47.38
C THR A 62 9.25 -4.67 47.82
N HIS A 63 8.78 -5.90 47.51
CA HIS A 63 7.39 -6.31 47.80
C HIS A 63 7.11 -6.74 49.25
N LEU A 64 8.02 -6.47 50.20
CA LEU A 64 7.79 -6.65 51.63
C LEU A 64 6.95 -5.52 52.29
N THR A 65 6.37 -4.61 51.50
CA THR A 65 5.61 -3.46 52.02
C THR A 65 4.11 -3.53 51.65
N GLY A 66 3.29 -3.97 52.60
CA GLY A 66 1.84 -3.69 52.66
C GLY A 66 0.90 -4.31 51.60
N ARG A 67 1.37 -5.12 50.65
CA ARG A 67 0.54 -5.81 49.65
C ARG A 67 0.76 -7.32 49.69
N THR A 68 -0.26 -8.08 49.31
CA THR A 68 -0.08 -9.53 49.12
C THR A 68 0.75 -9.82 47.86
N ALA A 69 1.37 -11.00 47.82
CA ALA A 69 2.11 -11.47 46.64
C ALA A 69 1.22 -11.49 45.38
N LEU A 70 -0.05 -11.89 45.53
CA LEU A 70 -1.02 -11.92 44.42
C LEU A 70 -1.32 -10.52 43.88
N GLN A 71 -1.56 -9.53 44.75
CA GLN A 71 -1.81 -8.14 44.34
C GLN A 71 -0.59 -7.54 43.62
N SER A 72 0.59 -7.85 44.12
CA SER A 72 1.87 -7.41 43.55
C SER A 72 2.10 -8.01 42.16
N ALA A 73 1.90 -9.32 42.02
CA ALA A 73 1.98 -10.02 40.74
C ALA A 73 0.96 -9.48 39.73
N LYS A 74 -0.29 -9.24 40.16
CA LYS A 74 -1.32 -8.66 39.30
C LYS A 74 -0.97 -7.26 38.82
N THR A 75 -0.52 -6.39 39.73
CA THR A 75 -0.13 -5.01 39.38
C THR A 75 1.02 -5.01 38.37
N LEU A 76 2.03 -5.85 38.59
CA LEU A 76 3.15 -5.99 37.65
C LEU A 76 2.70 -6.51 36.29
N ALA A 77 1.83 -7.53 36.26
CA ALA A 77 1.27 -8.05 35.02
C ALA A 77 0.49 -6.99 34.24
N ASP A 78 -0.35 -6.21 34.93
CA ASP A 78 -1.14 -5.13 34.33
C ASP A 78 -0.22 -4.03 33.75
N GLN A 79 0.86 -3.67 34.45
CA GLN A 79 1.87 -2.71 33.98
C GLN A 79 2.63 -3.21 32.74
N LEU A 80 3.07 -4.47 32.76
CA LEU A 80 3.79 -5.08 31.65
C LEU A 80 2.89 -5.21 30.41
N ALA A 81 1.63 -5.61 30.58
CA ALA A 81 0.66 -5.70 29.48
C ALA A 81 0.36 -4.32 28.86
N ALA A 82 0.27 -3.27 29.69
CA ALA A 82 0.06 -1.90 29.21
C ALA A 82 1.28 -1.34 28.44
N ALA A 83 2.49 -1.63 28.91
CA ALA A 83 3.75 -1.18 28.30
C ALA A 83 4.15 -2.00 27.07
N HIS A 84 3.78 -3.27 27.01
CA HIS A 84 4.16 -4.22 25.96
C HIS A 84 2.94 -4.97 25.41
N PRO A 85 2.04 -4.29 24.67
CA PRO A 85 0.87 -4.93 24.10
C PRO A 85 1.27 -5.90 22.98
N LEU A 86 1.22 -7.20 23.28
CA LEU A 86 1.53 -8.28 22.32
C LEU A 86 0.36 -8.61 21.38
N ASP A 87 -0.85 -8.12 21.70
CA ASP A 87 -2.09 -8.33 20.94
C ASP A 87 -2.35 -7.23 19.90
N ARG A 88 -1.42 -6.27 19.77
CA ARG A 88 -1.57 -5.09 18.91
C ARG A 88 -0.41 -4.93 17.94
N VAL A 89 -0.73 -4.59 16.69
CA VAL A 89 0.20 -4.01 15.74
C VAL A 89 0.23 -2.50 15.95
N VAL A 90 1.43 -1.93 16.13
CA VAL A 90 1.63 -0.48 16.28
C VAL A 90 2.14 0.07 14.95
N TYR A 91 1.34 0.92 14.31
CA TYR A 91 1.72 1.61 13.08
C TYR A 91 2.76 2.70 13.34
N ARG A 92 3.42 3.19 12.28
CA ARG A 92 4.41 4.27 12.36
C ARG A 92 3.87 5.55 13.00
N ASN A 93 2.58 5.84 12.81
CA ASN A 93 1.90 7.01 13.40
C ASN A 93 1.45 6.77 14.87
N GLY A 94 1.84 5.66 15.49
CA GLY A 94 1.47 5.31 16.86
C GLY A 94 0.10 4.66 17.01
N ALA A 95 -0.70 4.56 15.94
CA ALA A 95 -2.00 3.90 16.00
C ALA A 95 -1.86 2.41 16.33
N ARG A 96 -2.71 1.90 17.22
CA ARG A 96 -2.66 0.52 17.73
C ARG A 96 -3.85 -0.29 17.21
N MET A 97 -3.59 -1.32 16.41
CA MET A 97 -4.61 -2.18 15.80
C MET A 97 -4.56 -3.58 16.42
N PRO A 98 -5.69 -4.19 16.84
CA PRO A 98 -5.71 -5.62 17.20
C PRO A 98 -5.10 -6.47 16.09
N VAL A 99 -4.23 -7.42 16.46
CA VAL A 99 -3.56 -8.32 15.50
C VAL A 99 -4.57 -9.00 14.57
N ARG A 100 -5.71 -9.47 15.10
CA ARG A 100 -6.78 -10.06 14.29
C ARG A 100 -7.32 -9.10 13.24
N ALA A 101 -7.70 -7.88 13.65
CA ALA A 101 -8.27 -6.88 12.76
C ALA A 101 -7.26 -6.39 11.72
N TRP A 102 -5.97 -6.35 12.09
CA TRP A 102 -4.87 -6.09 11.17
C TRP A 102 -4.73 -7.21 10.14
N ALA A 103 -4.68 -8.48 10.58
CA ALA A 103 -4.51 -9.63 9.71
C ALA A 103 -5.65 -9.75 8.69
N GLU A 104 -6.90 -9.61 9.15
CA GLU A 104 -8.08 -9.58 8.26
C GLU A 104 -7.97 -8.46 7.21
N ALA A 105 -7.59 -7.24 7.61
CA ALA A 105 -7.42 -6.13 6.68
C ALA A 105 -6.29 -6.36 5.68
N ALA A 106 -5.17 -6.92 6.12
CA ALA A 106 -4.01 -7.23 5.29
C ALA A 106 -4.36 -8.31 4.26
N THR A 107 -5.02 -9.40 4.68
CA THR A 107 -5.48 -10.45 3.78
C THR A 107 -6.44 -9.90 2.72
N LEU A 108 -7.46 -9.13 3.13
CA LEU A 108 -8.40 -8.52 2.20
C LEU A 108 -7.71 -7.62 1.17
N ALA A 109 -6.82 -6.74 1.64
CA ALA A 109 -6.06 -5.85 0.77
C ALA A 109 -5.22 -6.63 -0.26
N ARG A 110 -4.49 -7.67 0.19
CA ARG A 110 -3.66 -8.50 -0.68
C ARG A 110 -4.49 -9.29 -1.69
N THR A 111 -5.63 -9.84 -1.28
CA THR A 111 -6.53 -10.53 -2.21
C THR A 111 -7.14 -9.60 -3.26
N ALA A 112 -7.46 -8.36 -2.88
CA ALA A 112 -7.98 -7.36 -3.81
C ALA A 112 -6.92 -6.94 -4.84
N VAL A 113 -5.69 -6.67 -4.41
CA VAL A 113 -4.56 -6.37 -5.31
C VAL A 113 -4.33 -7.52 -6.29
N ALA A 114 -4.32 -8.76 -5.81
CA ALA A 114 -4.14 -9.95 -6.65
C ALA A 114 -5.26 -10.10 -7.69
N TYR A 115 -6.51 -9.93 -7.25
CA TYR A 115 -7.68 -9.99 -8.13
C TYR A 115 -7.57 -8.95 -9.25
N ASN A 116 -7.27 -7.69 -8.91
CA ASN A 116 -7.13 -6.61 -9.88
C ASN A 116 -5.93 -6.82 -10.81
N ALA A 117 -4.79 -7.28 -10.31
CA ALA A 117 -3.63 -7.63 -11.13
C ALA A 117 -3.98 -8.72 -12.17
N GLY A 118 -4.75 -9.74 -11.76
CA GLY A 118 -5.25 -10.78 -12.66
C GLY A 118 -6.15 -10.23 -13.76
N THR A 119 -7.09 -9.35 -13.41
CA THR A 119 -7.97 -8.66 -14.36
C THR A 119 -7.17 -7.83 -15.37
N LEU A 120 -6.20 -7.04 -14.90
CA LEU A 120 -5.36 -6.19 -15.75
C LEU A 120 -4.42 -7.01 -16.65
N ALA A 121 -3.95 -8.17 -16.18
CA ALA A 121 -3.18 -9.09 -17.02
C ALA A 121 -4.00 -9.64 -18.19
N VAL A 122 -5.30 -9.89 -18.00
CA VAL A 122 -6.23 -10.24 -19.09
C VAL A 122 -6.38 -9.05 -20.05
N ALA A 123 -6.53 -7.83 -19.54
CA ALA A 123 -6.61 -6.62 -20.38
C ALA A 123 -5.40 -6.50 -21.33
N ARG A 124 -4.18 -6.58 -20.77
CA ARG A 124 -2.93 -6.51 -21.54
C ARG A 124 -2.83 -7.61 -22.59
N LYS A 125 -3.20 -8.85 -22.23
CA LYS A 125 -3.17 -9.99 -23.16
C LYS A 125 -4.07 -9.76 -24.39
N HIS A 126 -5.17 -9.05 -24.21
CA HIS A 126 -6.17 -8.80 -25.25
C HIS A 126 -6.05 -7.40 -25.87
N GLY A 127 -5.00 -6.63 -25.56
CA GLY A 127 -4.80 -5.28 -26.10
C GLY A 127 -5.84 -4.25 -25.64
N ILE A 128 -6.58 -4.54 -24.56
CA ILE A 128 -7.55 -3.61 -23.98
C ILE A 128 -6.78 -2.55 -23.21
N GLN A 129 -7.04 -1.27 -23.49
CA GLN A 129 -6.27 -0.16 -22.91
C GLN A 129 -6.99 0.55 -21.77
N LEU A 130 -8.32 0.51 -21.75
CA LEU A 130 -9.14 1.21 -20.77
C LEU A 130 -9.92 0.24 -19.88
N VAL A 131 -10.07 0.63 -18.62
CA VAL A 131 -10.90 -0.05 -17.64
C VAL A 131 -11.84 0.94 -16.95
N GLU A 132 -13.06 0.52 -16.68
CA GLU A 132 -13.97 1.21 -15.80
C GLU A 132 -13.71 0.82 -14.35
N VAL A 133 -13.68 1.82 -13.46
CA VAL A 133 -13.38 1.62 -12.05
C VAL A 133 -14.67 1.48 -11.24
N PHE A 134 -14.84 0.32 -10.59
CA PHE A 134 -15.88 0.10 -9.60
C PHE A 134 -15.28 0.24 -8.20
N ASP A 135 -15.72 1.22 -7.44
CA ASP A 135 -15.25 1.45 -6.07
C ASP A 135 -16.39 2.08 -5.24
N GLY A 136 -16.18 2.23 -3.94
CA GLY A 136 -17.12 2.99 -3.10
C GLY A 136 -17.20 4.47 -3.52
N TYR A 137 -18.35 5.10 -3.24
CA TYR A 137 -18.65 6.46 -3.69
C TYR A 137 -17.62 7.51 -3.23
N ASP A 138 -17.19 7.42 -1.97
CA ASP A 138 -16.22 8.37 -1.39
C ASP A 138 -14.76 7.96 -1.59
N CYS A 139 -14.49 6.86 -2.29
CA CYS A 139 -13.12 6.41 -2.55
C CYS A 139 -12.39 7.36 -3.49
N GLY A 140 -11.29 7.94 -3.02
CA GLY A 140 -10.34 8.58 -3.91
C GLY A 140 -9.46 7.58 -4.67
N TRP A 141 -8.76 8.05 -5.69
CA TRP A 141 -7.96 7.24 -6.61
C TRP A 141 -6.74 6.63 -5.91
N THR A 142 -5.85 7.46 -5.36
CA THR A 142 -4.62 7.02 -4.69
C THR A 142 -4.83 6.72 -3.20
N SER A 143 -5.78 7.41 -2.56
CA SER A 143 -6.09 7.29 -1.13
C SER A 143 -7.53 7.70 -0.83
N HIS A 144 -8.03 7.44 0.38
CA HIS A 144 -9.39 7.85 0.76
C HIS A 144 -9.67 9.36 0.60
N PRO A 145 -8.81 10.28 1.11
CA PRO A 145 -9.06 11.72 1.01
C PRO A 145 -8.71 12.32 -0.34
N ASP A 146 -8.24 11.52 -1.31
CA ASP A 146 -7.90 12.01 -2.64
C ASP A 146 -9.14 12.67 -3.29
N PRO A 147 -9.04 13.93 -3.77
CA PRO A 147 -10.13 14.63 -4.44
C PRO A 147 -10.50 13.97 -5.77
N ASP A 148 -9.57 13.27 -6.42
CA ASP A 148 -9.86 12.47 -7.61
C ASP A 148 -10.63 11.22 -7.20
N LYS A 149 -11.95 11.18 -7.44
CA LYS A 149 -12.80 10.04 -7.07
C LYS A 149 -12.67 8.92 -8.09
N ALA A 150 -12.56 7.69 -7.56
CA ALA A 150 -12.29 6.53 -8.38
C ALA A 150 -13.54 6.01 -9.10
N VAL A 151 -14.68 5.99 -8.42
CA VAL A 151 -15.90 5.32 -8.89
C VAL A 151 -16.39 5.85 -10.24
N ARG A 152 -16.75 4.95 -11.15
CA ARG A 152 -17.28 5.24 -12.50
C ARG A 152 -16.34 6.05 -13.41
N THR A 153 -15.05 6.11 -13.07
CA THR A 153 -14.04 6.69 -13.97
C THR A 153 -13.50 5.66 -14.94
N LEU A 154 -13.01 6.12 -16.09
CA LEU A 154 -12.21 5.33 -17.01
C LEU A 154 -10.74 5.59 -16.72
N ARG A 155 -9.94 4.54 -16.63
CA ARG A 155 -8.50 4.62 -16.39
C ARG A 155 -7.76 3.75 -17.38
N THR A 156 -6.54 4.13 -17.70
CA THR A 156 -5.66 3.23 -18.45
C THR A 156 -5.34 1.99 -17.62
N VAL A 157 -5.04 0.88 -18.30
CA VAL A 157 -4.60 -0.35 -17.64
C VAL A 157 -3.34 -0.14 -16.80
N ASP A 158 -2.46 0.80 -17.20
CA ASP A 158 -1.22 1.08 -16.48
C ASP A 158 -1.45 1.95 -15.23
N GLU A 159 -2.28 2.99 -15.31
CA GLU A 159 -2.71 3.73 -14.11
C GLU A 159 -3.40 2.81 -13.09
N ALA A 160 -4.29 1.93 -13.58
CA ALA A 160 -4.99 0.97 -12.75
C ALA A 160 -4.05 -0.05 -12.08
N ALA A 161 -2.95 -0.41 -12.74
CA ALA A 161 -1.93 -1.28 -12.19
C ALA A 161 -1.08 -0.60 -11.12
N GLU A 162 -0.88 0.72 -11.24
CA GLU A 162 -0.18 1.53 -10.24
C GLU A 162 -1.04 1.71 -8.97
N TRP A 163 -2.36 1.88 -9.12
CA TRP A 163 -3.30 2.12 -8.02
C TRP A 163 -4.41 1.05 -7.92
N PRO A 164 -4.05 -0.22 -7.65
CA PRO A 164 -5.00 -1.33 -7.68
C PRO A 164 -6.05 -1.26 -6.56
N ILE A 165 -5.76 -0.58 -5.45
CA ILE A 165 -6.69 -0.24 -4.36
C ILE A 165 -6.26 1.11 -3.75
N SER A 166 -7.19 1.87 -3.15
CA SER A 166 -6.86 3.14 -2.46
C SER A 166 -6.52 2.99 -0.98
N HIS A 167 -7.06 1.97 -0.29
CA HIS A 167 -6.69 1.67 1.10
C HIS A 167 -7.16 0.27 1.54
N PRO A 168 -6.69 -0.24 2.69
CA PRO A 168 -7.15 -1.53 3.22
C PRO A 168 -8.66 -1.56 3.42
N ARG A 169 -9.29 -2.70 3.08
CA ARG A 169 -10.75 -2.96 3.07
C ARG A 169 -11.57 -2.29 1.95
N ARG A 170 -10.94 -1.76 0.90
CA ARG A 170 -11.69 -1.35 -0.30
C ARG A 170 -12.08 -2.52 -1.18
N SER A 171 -13.18 -2.33 -1.88
CA SER A 171 -13.79 -3.26 -2.83
C SER A 171 -13.50 -2.88 -4.29
N ARG A 172 -12.40 -2.14 -4.55
CA ARG A 172 -12.06 -1.67 -5.90
C ARG A 172 -11.95 -2.86 -6.85
N ALA A 173 -12.64 -2.77 -7.99
CA ALA A 173 -12.57 -3.72 -9.08
C ALA A 173 -12.50 -2.98 -10.43
N PHE A 174 -11.99 -3.65 -11.46
CA PHE A 174 -11.85 -3.08 -12.79
C PHE A 174 -12.72 -3.85 -13.80
N GLY A 175 -13.58 -3.13 -14.51
CA GLY A 175 -14.32 -3.63 -15.66
C GLY A 175 -13.55 -3.37 -16.94
N LEU A 176 -13.20 -4.42 -17.68
CA LEU A 176 -12.51 -4.25 -18.96
C LEU A 176 -13.43 -3.58 -19.98
N ARG A 177 -12.93 -2.58 -20.71
CA ARG A 177 -13.68 -1.86 -21.75
C ARG A 177 -13.09 -2.13 -23.14
N PRO A 178 -13.25 -3.35 -23.69
CA PRO A 178 -12.79 -3.66 -25.05
C PRO A 178 -13.55 -2.91 -26.13
N ASP A 179 -14.71 -2.35 -25.79
CA ASP A 179 -15.56 -1.51 -26.64
C ASP A 179 -15.00 -0.12 -26.87
N LEU A 180 -14.10 0.35 -25.99
CA LEU A 180 -13.47 1.64 -26.11
C LEU A 180 -12.09 1.48 -26.76
N ALA A 181 -11.96 1.99 -27.98
CA ALA A 181 -10.64 2.29 -28.53
C ALA A 181 -10.03 3.42 -27.68
N SER A 182 -8.72 3.36 -27.44
CA SER A 182 -8.02 4.56 -27.00
C SER A 182 -8.08 5.56 -28.15
N GLU A 183 -8.75 6.70 -27.91
CA GLU A 183 -8.58 7.88 -28.74
C GLU A 183 -7.06 8.15 -28.83
N PRO A 184 -6.47 8.27 -30.03
CA PRO A 184 -5.11 8.75 -30.14
C PRO A 184 -5.07 10.14 -29.51
N ALA A 185 -4.12 10.37 -28.60
CA ALA A 185 -3.91 11.68 -27.99
C ALA A 185 -3.91 12.75 -29.10
N GLU A 186 -4.83 13.72 -29.02
CA GLU A 186 -4.84 14.88 -29.91
C GLU A 186 -3.44 15.51 -29.88
N GLN A 187 -2.68 15.31 -30.96
CA GLN A 187 -1.58 16.19 -31.28
C GLN A 187 -2.21 17.54 -31.59
N GLU A 188 -1.99 18.53 -30.72
CA GLU A 188 -2.25 19.93 -31.02
C GLU A 188 -1.54 20.30 -32.34
N SER A 189 -2.27 20.24 -33.45
CA SER A 189 -1.89 20.86 -34.72
C SER A 189 -2.19 22.36 -34.63
N GLY A 190 -1.40 23.04 -33.79
CA GLY A 190 -1.31 24.49 -33.76
C GLY A 190 -0.51 25.00 -34.94
N ASP A 191 -1.19 25.12 -36.07
CA ASP A 191 -0.75 25.81 -37.28
C ASP A 191 -0.34 27.25 -36.96
N TYR A 192 0.97 27.51 -36.79
CA TYR A 192 1.54 28.86 -36.73
C TYR A 192 2.40 29.11 -37.95
N LEU A 193 1.74 29.44 -39.06
CA LEU A 193 2.36 30.10 -40.20
C LEU A 193 2.74 31.54 -39.84
N GLY A 194 4.04 31.73 -39.61
CA GLY A 194 4.88 32.81 -40.14
C GLY A 194 4.38 34.26 -40.08
N PHE A 195 5.06 35.08 -39.27
CA PHE A 195 5.46 36.42 -39.71
C PHE A 195 6.90 36.74 -39.27
N PHE A 196 7.70 37.18 -40.25
CA PHE A 196 9.11 37.52 -40.13
C PHE A 196 9.30 38.90 -39.47
N ARG A 197 10.37 38.95 -38.66
CA ARG A 197 11.10 39.98 -37.88
C ARG A 197 11.16 41.46 -38.38
N PRO A 198 11.61 42.43 -37.52
CA PRO A 198 13.06 42.72 -37.47
C PRO A 198 13.67 43.00 -36.07
N GLN A 199 14.99 42.79 -35.98
CA GLN A 199 15.86 43.15 -34.85
C GLN A 199 16.10 44.67 -34.79
N SER A 200 16.18 45.22 -33.58
CA SER A 200 17.19 46.23 -33.23
C SER A 200 17.25 46.43 -31.72
N GLY A 201 18.45 46.71 -31.19
CA GLY A 201 18.62 47.19 -29.81
C GLY A 201 19.66 46.45 -28.97
N GLN A 202 20.95 46.67 -29.27
CA GLN A 202 22.04 46.40 -28.34
C GLN A 202 21.93 47.27 -27.08
N ALA A 203 22.26 46.72 -25.91
CA ALA A 203 23.00 47.44 -24.87
C ALA A 203 23.70 46.44 -23.93
N GLN A 204 25.02 46.34 -24.09
CA GLN A 204 25.96 45.79 -23.12
C GLN A 204 26.17 46.77 -21.96
N LEU A 205 26.23 46.28 -20.73
CA LEU A 205 27.19 46.67 -19.67
C LEU A 205 27.37 45.43 -18.76
N ARG A 206 28.49 44.69 -18.77
CA ARG A 206 29.76 44.89 -18.01
C ARG A 206 29.49 45.26 -16.53
N GLY A 207 29.98 44.60 -15.47
CA GLY A 207 30.90 43.48 -15.22
C GLY A 207 30.64 42.96 -13.77
N SER A 208 31.00 41.73 -13.38
CA SER A 208 32.33 41.30 -12.84
C SER A 208 32.73 42.13 -11.60
N VAL A 209 33.10 41.64 -10.40
CA VAL A 209 33.82 40.44 -9.94
C VAL A 209 33.51 40.19 -8.44
N ALA A 210 33.64 38.93 -8.05
CA ALA A 210 33.83 38.31 -6.73
C ALA A 210 34.54 39.10 -5.60
N SER A 211 34.23 38.77 -4.33
CA SER A 211 34.98 37.76 -3.54
C SER A 211 34.89 37.94 -2.00
N ARG A 212 34.66 36.78 -1.35
CA ARG A 212 35.26 36.25 -0.09
C ARG A 212 35.17 36.97 1.27
N SER A 213 34.60 36.17 2.20
CA SER A 213 35.04 35.91 3.61
C SER A 213 34.76 37.03 4.64
N ARG A 214 34.45 36.78 5.92
CA ARG A 214 34.88 35.72 6.85
C ARG A 214 33.82 35.44 7.93
N ARG A 215 34.02 34.26 8.54
CA ARG A 215 33.67 33.83 9.92
C ARG A 215 33.49 34.95 10.96
N ALA A 216 32.52 34.73 11.84
CA ALA A 216 32.71 34.59 13.29
C ALA A 216 31.86 33.41 13.76
#